data_AF-A0A2R9ABQ7-F1
#
_entry.id   AF-A0A2R9ABQ7-F1
#
_cell.length_a   1.000
_cell.length_b   1.000
_cell.length_c   1.000
_cell.angle_alpha   90.00
_cell.angle_beta   90.00
_cell.angle_gamma   90.00
#
_symmetry.space_group_name_H-M   'P 1'
#
loop_
_entity.id
_entity.type
_entity.pdbx_description
1 polymer ?
#
loop_
_entity_poly.entity_id
_entity_poly.type
_entity_poly.pdbx_seq_one_letter_code
_entity_poly.pdbx_strand_id
1 'polypeptide(L)'
;TGGTLSTHRVTFEESSPSGSKSQWYSDAYDALVSDEELKRRVKQTEDQKRLKQATELERERAAANGQLTRAIPREKVSSQEEGTKAMHLARWLEEKGRVLKKQVAFCKVELARLEERSSEFYKVTTEQYQKIAEEVESHPVYADLQAKILQCYYENTHQTFKCSTLASRYMPYVNHAKQSMLEKKGGQNLDQDQSSKDVLQY
;
A
#
# COMPACT_ATOMS: atom_id res chain seq x y z
N THR A 1 100.46 95.37 45.28
CA THR A 1 99.80 95.70 43.99
C THR A 1 98.41 95.07 44.01
N GLY A 2 97.39 95.86 43.65
CA GLY A 2 95.96 95.53 43.75
C GLY A 2 95.56 94.27 42.95
N GLY A 3 94.53 93.54 43.40
CA GLY A 3 93.13 93.69 42.95
C GLY A 3 92.83 92.55 41.97
N THR A 4 91.71 91.83 41.93
CA THR A 4 90.32 92.11 42.31
C THR A 4 89.47 90.82 42.20
N LEU A 5 88.42 90.74 43.02
CA LEU A 5 87.07 90.17 42.80
C LEU A 5 86.84 88.78 42.13
N SER A 6 86.12 87.88 42.82
CA SER A 6 84.64 87.75 42.74
C SER A 6 84.17 86.33 43.09
N THR A 7 83.03 86.28 43.77
CA THR A 7 82.40 85.14 44.46
C THR A 7 81.78 84.09 43.52
N HIS A 8 81.89 82.81 43.88
CA HIS A 8 80.94 81.76 43.50
C HIS A 8 80.57 80.87 44.70
N ARG A 9 79.28 80.57 44.79
CA ARG A 9 78.62 79.59 45.67
C ARG A 9 77.83 78.65 44.77
N VAL A 10 77.96 77.34 44.91
CA VAL A 10 76.83 76.39 44.92
C VAL A 10 77.23 75.17 45.77
N THR A 11 76.25 74.73 46.54
CA THR A 11 76.18 73.67 47.54
C THR A 11 76.11 72.27 46.94
N PHE A 12 76.57 71.29 47.71
CA PHE A 12 76.50 69.86 47.44
C PHE A 12 75.10 69.31 47.78
N GLU A 13 74.52 68.53 46.88
CA GLU A 13 73.29 67.76 47.09
C GLU A 13 73.64 66.42 47.74
N GLU A 14 73.03 66.13 48.89
CA GLU A 14 72.96 64.78 49.45
C GLU A 14 71.59 64.61 50.10
N SER A 15 70.70 63.89 49.42
CA SER A 15 69.33 63.62 49.88
C SER A 15 69.29 62.29 50.64
N SER A 16 69.19 62.39 51.96
CA SER A 16 68.99 61.29 52.92
C SER A 16 67.51 60.84 53.00
N PRO A 17 67.22 59.61 53.47
CA PRO A 17 65.92 58.96 53.33
C PRO A 17 64.95 59.41 54.44
N SER A 18 63.87 60.09 54.06
CA SER A 18 62.75 60.42 54.96
C SER A 18 61.45 59.94 54.34
N GLY A 19 61.12 58.66 54.52
CA GLY A 19 59.84 58.09 54.12
C GLY A 19 58.71 58.50 55.07
N SER A 20 57.89 59.46 54.66
CA SER A 20 56.70 59.94 55.37
C SER A 20 55.63 58.85 55.51
N LYS A 21 55.28 58.47 56.75
CA LYS A 21 54.16 57.57 57.09
C LYS A 21 52.79 58.08 56.59
N SER A 22 52.66 59.36 56.25
CA SER A 22 51.42 59.92 55.70
C SER A 22 51.16 59.49 54.26
N GLN A 23 52.21 59.17 53.48
CA GLN A 23 52.07 58.72 52.09
C GLN A 23 51.34 57.36 52.03
N TRP A 24 51.74 56.43 52.89
CA TRP A 24 51.16 55.09 52.99
C TRP A 24 49.68 55.08 53.42
N TYR A 25 49.27 56.03 54.26
CA TYR A 25 47.89 56.14 54.73
C TYR A 25 46.96 56.76 53.68
N SER A 26 47.46 57.70 52.86
CA SER A 26 46.73 58.26 51.72
C SER A 26 46.60 57.24 50.59
N ASP A 27 47.68 56.55 50.23
CA ASP A 27 47.66 55.55 49.14
C ASP A 27 46.76 54.35 49.48
N ALA A 28 46.68 53.94 50.76
CA ALA A 28 45.79 52.88 51.21
C ALA A 28 44.31 53.28 51.21
N TYR A 29 44.00 54.53 51.58
CA TYR A 29 42.63 55.05 51.50
C TYR A 29 42.20 55.21 50.03
N ASP A 30 43.06 55.74 49.17
CA ASP A 30 42.80 55.87 47.74
C ASP A 30 42.67 54.50 47.04
N ALA A 31 43.45 53.49 47.44
CA ALA A 31 43.31 52.12 46.95
C ALA A 31 42.00 51.46 47.38
N LEU A 32 41.52 51.68 48.61
CA LEU A 32 40.23 51.18 49.09
C LEU A 32 39.06 51.89 48.40
N VAL A 33 39.15 53.20 48.19
CA VAL A 33 38.17 53.97 47.41
C VAL A 33 38.17 53.49 45.95
N SER A 34 39.33 53.16 45.38
CA SER A 34 39.46 52.59 44.04
C SER A 34 38.90 51.17 43.93
N ASP A 35 39.09 50.32 44.95
CA ASP A 35 38.56 48.95 45.02
C ASP A 35 37.02 48.93 45.15
N GLU A 36 36.46 49.78 46.02
CA GLU A 36 35.01 49.89 46.15
C GLU A 36 34.36 50.46 44.87
N GLU A 37 35.04 51.38 44.18
CA GLU A 37 34.60 51.87 42.87
C GLU A 37 34.71 50.79 41.79
N LEU A 38 35.80 50.01 41.76
CA LEU A 38 35.93 48.86 40.86
C LEU A 38 34.82 47.83 41.09
N LYS A 39 34.50 47.54 42.36
CA LYS A 39 33.43 46.63 42.77
C LYS A 39 32.04 47.15 42.36
N ARG A 40 31.78 48.46 42.46
CA ARG A 40 30.56 49.07 41.90
C ARG A 40 30.47 48.90 40.39
N ARG A 41 31.57 49.13 39.67
CA ARG A 41 31.62 48.96 38.22
C ARG A 41 31.38 47.51 37.80
N VAL A 42 31.98 46.54 38.48
CA VAL A 42 31.72 45.11 38.25
C VAL A 42 30.24 44.79 38.46
N LYS A 43 29.66 45.16 39.60
CA LYS A 43 28.24 44.93 39.89
C LYS A 43 27.32 45.58 38.85
N GLN A 44 27.61 46.81 38.44
CA GLN A 44 26.87 47.51 37.40
C GLN A 44 26.94 46.78 36.04
N THR A 45 28.11 46.24 35.67
CA THR A 45 28.25 45.45 34.42
C THR A 45 27.53 44.11 34.49
N GLU A 46 27.52 43.46 35.65
CA GLU A 46 26.78 42.21 35.87
C GLU A 46 25.27 42.45 35.79
N ASP A 47 24.76 43.51 36.43
CA ASP A 47 23.35 43.89 36.38
C ASP A 47 22.94 44.28 34.94
N GLN A 48 23.80 45.01 34.22
CA GLN A 48 23.56 45.32 32.81
C GLN A 48 23.53 44.07 31.93
N LYS A 49 24.40 43.09 32.20
CA LYS A 49 24.41 41.79 31.49
C LYS A 49 23.15 40.99 31.77
N ARG A 50 22.73 40.91 33.04
CA ARG A 50 21.48 40.25 33.45
C ARG A 50 20.27 40.88 32.79
N LEU A 51 20.20 42.21 32.75
CA LEU A 51 19.12 42.93 32.09
C LEU A 51 19.08 42.64 30.59
N LYS A 52 20.22 42.69 29.89
CA LYS A 52 20.30 42.34 28.46
C LYS A 52 19.81 40.92 28.21
N GLN A 53 20.27 39.95 28.99
CA GLN A 53 19.81 38.56 28.89
C GLN A 53 18.31 38.41 29.12
N ALA A 54 17.76 39.08 30.14
CA ALA A 54 16.32 39.06 30.40
C ALA A 54 15.52 39.64 29.22
N THR A 55 15.95 40.76 28.64
CA THR A 55 15.28 41.36 27.48
C THR A 55 15.38 40.50 26.22
N GLU A 56 16.49 39.78 26.04
CA GLU A 56 16.69 38.86 24.91
C GLU A 56 15.80 37.63 25.05
N LEU A 57 15.76 37.01 26.23
CA LEU A 57 14.86 35.89 26.53
C LEU A 57 13.39 36.28 26.35
N GLU A 58 13.01 37.50 26.75
CA GLU A 58 11.64 38.00 26.54
C GLU A 58 11.31 38.16 25.05
N ARG A 59 12.26 38.67 24.25
CA ARG A 59 12.11 38.77 22.79
C ARG A 59 12.02 37.39 22.12
N GLU A 60 12.86 36.44 22.52
CA GLU A 60 12.79 35.06 22.02
C GLU A 60 11.45 34.41 22.37
N ARG A 61 10.98 34.58 23.61
CA ARG A 61 9.68 34.08 24.04
C ARG A 61 8.55 34.72 23.25
N ALA A 62 8.59 36.03 23.01
CA ALA A 62 7.60 36.72 22.20
C ALA A 62 7.63 36.23 20.73
N ALA A 63 8.81 36.01 20.17
CA ALA A 63 8.97 35.47 18.82
C ALA A 63 8.43 34.04 18.70
N ALA A 64 8.78 33.16 19.66
CA ALA A 64 8.30 31.78 19.72
C ALA A 64 6.78 31.73 19.91
N ASN A 65 6.23 32.53 20.82
CA ASN A 65 4.78 32.64 21.00
C ASN A 65 4.10 33.14 19.71
N GLY A 66 4.65 34.16 19.06
CA GLY A 66 4.11 34.65 17.78
C GLY A 66 4.15 33.61 16.66
N GLN A 67 5.17 32.74 16.63
CA GLN A 67 5.22 31.59 15.71
C GLN A 67 4.12 30.57 16.05
N LEU A 68 3.99 30.18 17.33
CA LEU A 68 2.97 29.22 17.78
C LEU A 68 1.54 29.72 17.52
N THR A 69 1.26 31.00 17.80
CA THR A 69 -0.04 31.63 17.53
C THR A 69 -0.42 31.55 16.05
N ARG A 70 0.56 31.51 15.14
CA ARG A 70 0.32 31.35 13.70
C ARG A 70 0.29 29.89 13.25
N ALA A 71 1.15 29.04 13.80
CA ALA A 71 1.29 27.65 13.38
C ALA A 71 0.13 26.78 13.86
N ILE A 72 -0.32 26.93 15.11
CA ILE A 72 -1.34 26.06 15.71
C ILE A 72 -2.68 26.11 14.94
N PRO A 73 -3.25 27.29 14.58
CA PRO A 73 -4.48 27.32 13.81
C PRO A 73 -4.34 26.74 12.41
N ARG A 74 -3.19 26.98 11.75
CA ARG A 74 -2.91 26.44 10.40
C ARG A 74 -2.86 24.92 10.40
N GLU A 75 -2.17 24.34 11.38
CA GLU A 75 -2.08 22.89 11.54
C GLU A 75 -3.45 22.27 11.83
N LYS A 76 -4.24 22.89 12.70
CA LYS A 76 -5.62 22.43 12.99
C LYS A 76 -6.50 22.41 11.74
N VAL A 77 -6.42 23.45 10.91
CA VAL A 77 -7.19 23.51 9.65
C VAL A 77 -6.69 22.44 8.68
N SER A 78 -5.37 22.30 8.49
CA SER A 78 -4.81 21.25 7.61
C SER A 78 -5.23 19.85 8.04
N SER A 79 -5.06 19.55 9.34
CA SER A 79 -5.44 18.25 9.91
C SER A 79 -6.94 17.97 9.79
N GLN A 80 -7.79 18.98 10.00
CA GLN A 80 -9.24 18.84 9.81
C GLN A 80 -9.59 18.58 8.34
N GLU A 81 -9.00 19.32 7.41
CA GLU A 81 -9.20 19.11 5.96
C GLU A 81 -8.76 17.71 5.54
N GLU A 82 -7.59 17.25 5.97
CA GLU A 82 -7.10 15.90 5.73
C GLU A 82 -8.04 14.84 6.32
N GLY A 83 -8.55 15.06 7.54
CA GLY A 83 -9.52 14.18 8.18
C GLY A 83 -10.82 14.06 7.37
N THR A 84 -11.36 15.17 6.86
CA THR A 84 -12.57 15.14 6.01
C THR A 84 -12.31 14.42 4.68
N LYS A 85 -11.17 14.68 4.03
CA LYS A 85 -10.76 13.98 2.79
C LYS A 85 -10.62 12.48 3.02
N ALA A 86 -9.99 12.07 4.11
CA ALA A 86 -9.85 10.67 4.49
C ALA A 86 -11.21 10.01 4.75
N MET A 87 -12.12 10.69 5.46
CA MET A 87 -13.48 10.19 5.71
C MET A 87 -14.28 10.00 4.40
N HIS A 88 -14.20 10.96 3.48
CA HIS A 88 -14.84 10.87 2.18
C HIS A 88 -14.28 9.70 1.35
N LEU A 89 -12.96 9.52 1.34
CA LEU A 89 -12.32 8.43 0.64
C LEU A 89 -12.71 7.06 1.23
N ALA A 90 -12.75 6.95 2.56
CA ALA A 90 -13.18 5.73 3.25
C ALA A 90 -14.62 5.34 2.84
N ARG A 91 -15.55 6.29 2.84
CA ARG A 91 -16.94 6.04 2.41
C ARG A 91 -17.02 5.62 0.94
N TRP A 92 -16.24 6.27 0.07
CA TRP A 92 -16.20 5.91 -1.35
C TRP A 92 -15.66 4.49 -1.56
N LEU A 93 -14.61 4.10 -0.83
CA LEU A 93 -14.04 2.76 -0.87
C LEU A 93 -15.02 1.70 -0.37
N GLU A 94 -15.77 2.01 0.69
CA GLU A 94 -16.81 1.12 1.21
C GLU A 94 -17.90 0.86 0.15
N GLU A 95 -18.40 1.91 -0.52
CA GLU A 95 -19.40 1.76 -1.57
C GLU A 95 -18.85 0.98 -2.77
N LYS A 96 -17.61 1.24 -3.18
CA LYS A 96 -16.94 0.44 -4.22
C LYS A 96 -16.79 -1.03 -3.81
N GLY A 97 -16.42 -1.28 -2.56
CA GLY A 97 -16.35 -2.63 -1.99
C GLY A 97 -17.70 -3.34 -2.02
N ARG A 98 -18.79 -2.63 -1.71
CA ARG A 98 -20.15 -3.16 -1.77
C ARG A 98 -20.56 -3.53 -3.20
N VAL A 99 -20.25 -2.69 -4.19
CA VAL A 99 -20.49 -2.98 -5.60
C VAL A 99 -19.71 -4.21 -6.06
N LEU A 100 -18.42 -4.27 -5.75
CA LEU A 100 -17.57 -5.43 -6.07
C LEU A 100 -18.10 -6.71 -5.43
N LYS A 101 -18.53 -6.66 -4.17
CA LYS A 101 -19.10 -7.82 -3.47
C LYS A 101 -20.35 -8.36 -4.17
N LYS A 102 -21.23 -7.47 -4.66
CA LYS A 102 -22.41 -7.88 -5.45
C LYS A 102 -22.01 -8.54 -6.76
N GLN A 103 -21.03 -7.97 -7.47
CA GLN A 103 -20.55 -8.54 -8.72
C GLN A 103 -19.91 -9.93 -8.51
N VAL A 104 -19.10 -10.09 -7.47
CA VAL A 104 -18.53 -11.39 -7.10
C VAL A 104 -19.62 -12.40 -6.76
N ALA A 105 -20.66 -12.00 -6.02
CA ALA A 105 -21.78 -12.88 -5.71
C ALA A 105 -22.53 -13.29 -6.99
N PHE A 106 -22.80 -12.34 -7.89
CA PHE A 106 -23.43 -12.62 -9.19
C PHE A 106 -22.61 -13.60 -10.02
N CYS A 107 -21.31 -13.35 -10.21
CA CYS A 107 -20.44 -14.24 -10.97
C CYS A 107 -20.35 -15.65 -10.36
N LYS A 108 -20.38 -15.77 -9.02
CA LYS A 108 -20.40 -17.08 -8.37
C LYS A 108 -21.67 -17.86 -8.65
N VAL A 109 -22.83 -17.19 -8.62
CA VAL A 109 -24.12 -17.81 -8.95
C VAL A 109 -24.14 -18.25 -10.42
N GLU A 110 -23.71 -17.38 -11.33
CA GLU A 110 -23.66 -17.71 -12.75
C GLU A 110 -22.69 -18.85 -13.06
N LEU A 111 -21.53 -18.87 -12.40
CA LEU A 111 -20.57 -19.95 -12.54
C LEU A 111 -21.15 -21.29 -12.06
N ALA A 112 -21.75 -21.31 -10.87
CA ALA A 112 -22.38 -22.52 -10.33
C ALA A 112 -23.52 -23.04 -11.22
N ARG A 113 -24.34 -22.14 -11.76
CA ARG A 113 -25.41 -22.50 -12.70
C ARG A 113 -24.86 -23.08 -14.01
N LEU A 114 -23.76 -22.51 -14.53
CA LEU A 114 -23.12 -23.03 -15.73
C LEU A 114 -22.50 -24.41 -15.47
N GLU A 115 -21.84 -24.60 -14.33
CA GLU A 115 -21.28 -25.88 -13.90
C GLU A 115 -22.38 -26.95 -13.74
N GLU A 116 -23.50 -26.59 -13.11
CA GLU A 116 -24.67 -27.47 -12.96
C GLU A 116 -25.20 -27.91 -14.33
N ARG A 117 -25.55 -26.96 -15.21
CA ARG A 117 -26.04 -27.24 -16.57
C ARG A 117 -25.06 -28.08 -17.38
N SER A 118 -23.76 -27.79 -17.26
CA SER A 118 -22.72 -28.55 -17.95
C SER A 118 -22.68 -30.00 -17.43
N SER A 119 -22.72 -30.19 -16.11
CA SER A 119 -22.73 -31.51 -15.50
C SER A 119 -23.96 -32.34 -15.89
N GLU A 120 -25.13 -31.71 -15.94
CA GLU A 120 -26.38 -32.34 -16.38
C GLU A 120 -26.29 -32.74 -17.85
N PHE A 121 -25.78 -31.86 -18.71
CA PHE A 121 -25.57 -32.17 -20.12
C PHE A 121 -24.66 -33.39 -20.30
N TYR A 122 -23.54 -33.46 -19.57
CA TYR A 122 -22.65 -34.61 -19.62
C TYR A 122 -23.31 -35.90 -19.13
N LYS A 123 -24.04 -35.85 -18.01
CA LYS A 123 -24.78 -37.01 -17.46
C LYS A 123 -25.80 -37.53 -18.46
N VAL A 124 -26.73 -36.67 -18.91
CA VAL A 124 -27.79 -37.02 -19.85
C VAL A 124 -27.21 -37.56 -21.15
N THR A 125 -26.16 -36.93 -21.68
CA THR A 125 -25.50 -37.39 -22.91
C THR A 125 -24.91 -38.79 -22.71
N THR A 126 -24.20 -39.03 -21.61
CA THR A 126 -23.58 -40.33 -21.31
C THR A 126 -24.64 -41.42 -21.12
N GLU A 127 -25.71 -41.13 -20.38
CA GLU A 127 -26.84 -42.05 -20.17
C GLU A 127 -27.54 -42.39 -21.50
N GLN A 128 -27.76 -41.40 -22.37
CA GLN A 128 -28.34 -41.63 -23.70
C GLN A 128 -27.47 -42.52 -24.58
N TYR A 129 -26.15 -42.28 -24.60
CA TYR A 129 -25.21 -43.14 -25.33
C TYR A 129 -25.23 -44.57 -24.78
N GLN A 130 -25.18 -44.73 -23.46
CA GLN A 130 -25.17 -46.03 -22.82
C GLN A 130 -26.45 -46.82 -23.10
N LYS A 131 -27.61 -46.16 -23.00
CA LYS A 131 -28.90 -46.78 -23.34
C LYS A 131 -28.96 -47.27 -24.78
N ILE A 132 -28.43 -46.50 -25.73
CA ILE A 132 -28.44 -46.89 -27.15
C ILE A 132 -27.42 -48.02 -27.41
N ALA A 133 -26.28 -48.03 -26.72
CA ALA A 133 -25.36 -49.15 -26.77
C ALA A 133 -26.02 -50.45 -26.26
N GLU A 134 -26.69 -50.40 -25.09
CA GLU A 134 -27.43 -51.52 -24.52
C GLU A 134 -28.57 -51.99 -25.45
N GLU A 135 -29.29 -51.07 -26.08
CA GLU A 135 -30.34 -51.40 -27.05
C GLU A 135 -29.76 -52.12 -28.28
N VAL A 136 -28.64 -51.65 -28.82
CA VAL A 136 -27.98 -52.30 -29.96
C VAL A 136 -27.44 -53.68 -29.59
N GLU A 137 -26.85 -53.84 -28.40
CA GLU A 137 -26.29 -55.12 -27.94
C GLU A 137 -27.38 -56.16 -27.60
N SER A 138 -28.52 -55.72 -27.07
CA SER A 138 -29.61 -56.61 -26.66
C SER A 138 -30.50 -57.10 -27.81
N HIS A 139 -30.43 -56.49 -28.99
CA HIS A 139 -31.18 -56.94 -30.17
C HIS A 139 -30.54 -58.22 -30.75
N PRO A 140 -31.22 -59.39 -30.67
CA PRO A 140 -30.62 -60.66 -31.05
C PRO A 140 -30.15 -60.70 -32.51
N VAL A 141 -30.88 -60.01 -33.39
CA VAL A 141 -30.54 -59.88 -34.82
C VAL A 141 -29.24 -59.11 -35.04
N TYR A 142 -28.91 -58.14 -34.17
CA TYR A 142 -27.69 -57.33 -34.27
C TYR A 142 -26.49 -58.07 -33.71
N ALA A 143 -26.64 -58.69 -32.54
CA ALA A 143 -25.60 -59.50 -31.92
C ALA A 143 -25.17 -60.65 -32.86
N ASP A 144 -26.14 -61.36 -33.45
CA ASP A 144 -25.86 -62.45 -34.39
C ASP A 144 -25.18 -61.97 -35.68
N LEU A 145 -25.60 -60.83 -36.23
CA LEU A 145 -25.00 -60.28 -37.44
C LEU A 145 -23.59 -59.75 -37.17
N GLN A 146 -23.38 -59.06 -36.04
CA GLN A 146 -22.09 -58.57 -35.61
C GLN A 146 -21.10 -59.72 -35.36
N ALA A 147 -21.55 -60.80 -34.71
CA ALA A 147 -20.75 -62.01 -34.53
C ALA A 147 -20.35 -62.66 -35.87
N LYS A 148 -21.27 -62.76 -36.83
CA LYS A 148 -20.98 -63.28 -38.18
C LYS A 148 -20.00 -62.41 -38.97
N ILE A 149 -20.11 -61.09 -38.84
CA ILE A 149 -19.17 -60.14 -39.48
C ILE A 149 -17.77 -60.31 -38.88
N LEU A 150 -17.66 -60.35 -37.55
CA LEU A 150 -16.39 -60.58 -36.85
C LEU A 150 -15.80 -61.93 -37.25
N GLN A 151 -16.59 -62.99 -37.26
CA GLN A 151 -16.19 -64.33 -37.69
C GLN A 151 -15.62 -64.31 -39.13
N CYS A 152 -16.28 -63.64 -40.07
CA CYS A 152 -15.79 -63.51 -41.43
C CYS A 152 -14.41 -62.85 -41.48
N TYR A 153 -14.19 -61.78 -40.70
CA TYR A 153 -12.89 -61.11 -40.64
C TYR A 153 -11.80 -61.96 -40.00
N TYR A 154 -12.13 -62.76 -38.97
CA TYR A 154 -11.21 -63.73 -38.39
C TYR A 154 -10.81 -64.82 -39.40
N GLU A 155 -11.74 -65.28 -40.23
CA GLU A 155 -11.50 -66.30 -41.25
C GLU A 155 -10.79 -65.74 -42.51
N ASN A 156 -10.90 -64.44 -42.77
CA ASN A 156 -10.39 -63.78 -43.98
C ASN A 156 -9.42 -62.62 -43.66
N THR A 157 -8.50 -62.84 -42.71
CA THR A 157 -7.54 -61.82 -42.23
C THR A 157 -6.75 -61.11 -43.34
N HIS A 158 -6.37 -61.84 -44.40
CA HIS A 158 -5.63 -61.27 -45.55
C HIS A 158 -6.52 -60.89 -46.74
N GLN A 159 -7.83 -61.14 -46.68
CA GLN A 159 -8.79 -60.91 -47.77
C GLN A 159 -10.10 -60.29 -47.24
N THR A 160 -9.96 -59.29 -46.38
CA THR A 160 -11.07 -58.65 -45.64
C THR A 160 -12.17 -58.06 -46.52
N PHE A 161 -11.86 -57.73 -47.78
CA PHE A 161 -12.83 -57.24 -48.76
C PHE A 161 -13.94 -58.25 -49.06
N LYS A 162 -13.71 -59.56 -48.89
CA LYS A 162 -14.76 -60.60 -49.06
C LYS A 162 -15.90 -60.45 -48.06
N CYS A 163 -15.62 -59.86 -46.89
CA CYS A 163 -16.61 -59.62 -45.85
C CYS A 163 -17.44 -58.34 -46.08
N SER A 164 -17.12 -57.53 -47.09
CA SER A 164 -17.76 -56.23 -47.33
C SER A 164 -19.28 -56.30 -47.54
N THR A 165 -19.75 -57.30 -48.28
CA THR A 165 -21.19 -57.54 -48.49
C THR A 165 -21.89 -57.89 -47.19
N LEU A 166 -21.24 -58.67 -46.32
CA LEU A 166 -21.78 -59.05 -45.01
C LEU A 166 -21.78 -57.86 -44.05
N ALA A 167 -20.69 -57.09 -44.01
CA ALA A 167 -20.55 -55.88 -43.19
C ALA A 167 -21.56 -54.80 -43.60
N SER A 168 -21.83 -54.63 -44.90
CA SER A 168 -22.81 -53.66 -45.41
C SER A 168 -24.22 -53.89 -44.86
N ARG A 169 -24.57 -55.14 -44.50
CA ARG A 169 -25.88 -55.46 -43.90
C ARG A 169 -26.06 -54.88 -42.49
N TYR A 170 -24.97 -54.48 -41.83
CA TYR A 170 -25.00 -53.84 -40.51
C TYR A 170 -25.26 -52.33 -40.57
N MET A 171 -24.97 -51.70 -41.72
CA MET A 171 -25.08 -50.24 -41.88
C MET A 171 -26.46 -49.64 -41.59
N PRO A 172 -27.59 -50.27 -41.96
CA PRO A 172 -28.92 -49.74 -41.60
C PRO A 172 -29.10 -49.58 -40.08
N TYR A 173 -28.53 -50.48 -39.29
CA TYR A 173 -28.63 -50.45 -37.84
C TYR A 173 -27.78 -49.34 -37.22
N VAL A 174 -26.57 -49.14 -37.74
CA VAL A 174 -25.71 -48.01 -37.36
C VAL A 174 -26.40 -46.68 -37.68
N ASN A 175 -27.04 -46.58 -38.83
CA ASN A 175 -27.75 -45.37 -39.24
C ASN A 175 -29.00 -45.11 -38.38
N HIS A 176 -29.76 -46.16 -38.07
CA HIS A 176 -30.89 -46.08 -37.15
C HIS A 176 -30.47 -45.62 -35.75
N ALA A 177 -29.42 -46.22 -35.18
CA ALA A 177 -28.87 -45.83 -33.88
C ALA A 177 -28.42 -44.35 -33.89
N LYS A 178 -27.73 -43.92 -34.96
CA LYS A 178 -27.34 -42.51 -35.13
C LYS A 178 -28.55 -41.57 -35.22
N GLN A 179 -29.60 -41.93 -35.94
CA GLN A 179 -30.82 -41.13 -36.04
C GLN A 179 -31.53 -41.02 -34.68
N SER A 180 -31.64 -42.13 -33.94
CA SER A 180 -32.22 -42.14 -32.58
C SER A 180 -31.47 -41.21 -31.61
N MET A 181 -30.14 -41.13 -31.71
CA MET A 181 -29.33 -40.17 -30.94
C MET A 181 -29.63 -38.71 -31.34
N LEU A 182 -29.78 -38.42 -32.63
CA LEU A 182 -29.98 -37.06 -33.14
C LEU A 182 -31.38 -36.51 -32.81
N GLU A 183 -32.41 -37.34 -32.91
CA GLU A 183 -33.79 -36.97 -32.59
C GLU A 183 -33.96 -36.65 -31.10
N LYS A 184 -33.35 -37.46 -30.22
CA LYS A 184 -33.35 -37.22 -28.76
C LYS A 184 -32.58 -35.95 -28.38
N LYS A 185 -31.50 -35.64 -29.11
CA LYS A 185 -30.72 -34.41 -28.92
C LYS A 185 -31.48 -33.16 -29.39
N GLY A 186 -32.30 -33.26 -30.43
CA GLY A 186 -33.13 -32.16 -30.95
C GLY A 186 -34.26 -31.72 -30.00
N GLY A 187 -34.89 -32.67 -29.30
CA GLY A 187 -35.96 -32.38 -28.34
C GLY A 187 -35.49 -31.64 -27.08
N GLN A 188 -34.27 -31.91 -26.61
CA GLN A 188 -33.73 -31.30 -25.39
C GLN A 188 -33.10 -29.92 -25.61
N ASN A 189 -32.66 -29.60 -26.83
CA ASN A 189 -32.10 -28.28 -27.17
C ASN A 189 -33.17 -27.18 -27.27
N LEU A 190 -34.41 -27.52 -27.63
CA LEU A 190 -35.51 -26.54 -27.75
C LEU A 190 -36.02 -26.05 -26.39
N ASP A 191 -36.07 -26.92 -25.37
CA ASP A 191 -36.43 -26.50 -24.01
C ASP A 191 -35.29 -25.73 -23.29
N GLN A 192 -34.02 -25.99 -23.65
CA GLN A 192 -32.86 -25.33 -23.03
C GLN A 192 -32.53 -23.94 -23.63
N ASP A 193 -32.89 -23.67 -24.89
CA ASP A 193 -32.71 -22.35 -25.52
C ASP A 193 -33.75 -21.34 -25.02
N GLN A 194 -34.95 -21.80 -24.66
CA GLN A 194 -36.01 -20.94 -24.12
C GLN A 194 -35.66 -20.44 -22.70
N SER A 195 -35.11 -21.31 -21.84
CA SER A 195 -34.63 -20.91 -20.50
C SER A 195 -33.43 -19.94 -20.55
N SER A 196 -32.65 -19.94 -21.63
CA SER A 196 -31.49 -19.03 -21.79
C SER A 196 -31.89 -17.62 -22.26
N LYS A 197 -33.07 -17.47 -22.89
CA LYS A 197 -33.62 -16.18 -23.32
C LYS A 197 -34.28 -15.39 -22.19
N ASP A 198 -34.84 -16.08 -21.19
CA ASP A 198 -35.49 -15.43 -20.04
C ASP A 198 -34.50 -14.80 -19.03
N VAL A 199 -33.20 -15.10 -19.13
CA VAL A 199 -32.18 -14.59 -18.20
C VAL A 199 -31.48 -13.33 -18.71
N LEU A 200 -31.52 -13.05 -20.02
CA LEU A 200 -30.87 -11.86 -20.61
C LEU A 200 -31.71 -10.58 -20.53
N GLN A 201 -32.80 -10.59 -19.76
CA GLN A 201 -33.68 -9.43 -19.60
C GLN A 201 -33.53 -8.74 -18.23
N TYR A 202 -32.32 -8.59 -17.68
CA TYR A 202 -32.06 -7.63 -16.58
C TYR A 202 -30.61 -7.13 -16.55
#